data_AF-A0A7J2TMZ4-F1
#
_entry.id   AF-A0A7J2TMZ4-F1
#
_cell.length_a   1.000
_cell.length_b   1.000
_cell.length_c   1.000
_cell.angle_alpha   90.00
_cell.angle_beta   90.00
_cell.angle_gamma   90.00
#
_symmetry.space_group_name_H-M   'P 1'
#
loop_
_entity.id
_entity.type
_entity.pdbx_description
1 polymer ?
#
loop_
_entity_poly.entity_id
_entity_poly.type
_entity_poly.pdbx_seq_one_letter_code
_entity_poly.pdbx_strand_id
1 'polypeptide(L)'
;MRPLRPEDIDLPEGTYGFAVPPGAFNIISTFSMPSGVGVQFCGWFCDGDLGYNSYLRVIINGVKRQEISARVPYQQRSRFVLTLEQIAYARENDKVTLLVFNGTAAPVELCIFPIAFVAGPRKTLLIE
;
A
#
# COMPACT_ATOMS: atom_id res chain seq x y z
N MET A 1 -16.52 3.08 8.69
CA MET A 1 -15.26 2.89 7.94
C MET A 1 -14.93 4.22 7.27
N ARG A 2 -13.70 4.73 7.36
CA ARG A 2 -13.31 6.00 6.71
C ARG A 2 -11.97 5.81 5.98
N PRO A 3 -11.63 6.63 4.97
CA PRO A 3 -10.30 6.59 4.36
C PRO A 3 -9.21 6.70 5.43
N LEU A 4 -8.15 5.90 5.26
CA LEU A 4 -6.92 6.03 6.03
C LEU A 4 -6.29 7.38 5.68
N ARG A 5 -5.94 8.13 6.71
CA ARG A 5 -5.22 9.40 6.57
C ARG A 5 -3.79 9.23 7.08
N PRO A 6 -2.83 10.05 6.63
CA PRO A 6 -1.43 9.93 7.07
C PRO A 6 -1.28 9.94 8.60
N GLU A 7 -2.07 10.76 9.30
CA GLU A 7 -2.06 10.89 10.76
C GLU A 7 -2.52 9.64 11.52
N ASP A 8 -3.15 8.66 10.86
CA ASP A 8 -3.65 7.45 11.51
C ASP A 8 -2.56 6.41 11.80
N ILE A 9 -1.43 6.53 11.12
CA ILE A 9 -0.32 5.56 11.13
C ILE A 9 1.03 6.27 11.13
N ASP A 10 1.06 7.52 11.59
CA ASP A 10 2.26 8.38 11.65
C ASP A 10 3.06 8.38 10.34
N LEU A 11 2.38 8.31 9.19
CA LEU A 11 3.06 8.48 7.92
C LEU A 11 3.52 9.94 7.83
N PRO A 12 4.79 10.19 7.47
CA PRO A 12 5.29 11.55 7.35
C PRO A 12 4.40 12.34 6.38
N GLU A 13 3.96 13.51 6.83
CA GLU A 13 3.19 14.45 6.03
C GLU A 13 4.13 15.00 4.94
N GLY A 14 3.86 14.68 3.68
CA GLY A 14 4.67 15.19 2.56
C GLY A 14 5.01 14.11 1.53
N THR A 15 4.53 14.36 0.31
CA THR A 15 5.04 13.81 -0.95
C THR A 15 5.33 12.31 -0.96
N TYR A 16 4.29 11.51 -1.24
CA TYR A 16 4.43 10.12 -1.75
C TYR A 16 5.12 10.03 -3.12
N GLY A 17 5.64 11.16 -3.61
CA GLY A 17 6.47 11.30 -4.81
C GLY A 17 7.92 11.00 -4.47
N PHE A 18 8.46 9.90 -4.98
CA PHE A 18 9.87 9.55 -4.78
C PHE A 18 10.43 8.79 -5.98
N ALA A 19 11.76 8.85 -6.12
CA ALA A 19 12.50 8.05 -7.09
C ALA A 19 12.50 6.58 -6.66
N VAL A 20 11.91 5.70 -7.47
CA VAL A 20 12.05 4.24 -7.27
C VAL A 20 13.24 3.74 -8.09
N PRO A 21 14.37 3.32 -7.48
CA PRO A 21 15.53 2.84 -8.23
C PRO A 21 15.23 1.54 -8.98
N PRO A 22 15.92 1.29 -10.12
CA PRO A 22 15.63 0.16 -11.00
C PRO A 22 16.05 -1.18 -10.39
N GLY A 23 15.32 -2.24 -10.72
CA GLY A 23 15.72 -3.62 -10.46
C GLY A 23 15.73 -4.05 -8.99
N ALA A 24 15.20 -3.23 -8.08
CA ALA A 24 15.19 -3.50 -6.64
C ALA A 24 13.80 -3.46 -6.03
N PHE A 25 13.60 -4.27 -4.99
CA PHE A 25 12.47 -4.14 -4.08
C PHE A 25 12.71 -2.92 -3.21
N ASN A 26 11.85 -1.91 -3.33
CA ASN A 26 11.94 -0.72 -2.51
C ASN A 26 10.81 -0.73 -1.48
N ILE A 27 11.20 -0.59 -0.21
CA ILE A 27 10.25 -0.40 0.87
C ILE A 27 9.81 1.05 0.84
N ILE A 28 8.53 1.28 0.54
CA ILE A 28 7.92 2.61 0.60
C ILE A 28 7.80 3.03 2.06
N SER A 29 7.29 2.13 2.89
CA SER A 29 7.10 2.35 4.31
C SER A 29 7.00 1.03 5.06
N THR A 30 7.45 1.03 6.31
CA THR A 30 7.23 -0.04 7.27
C THR A 30 6.81 0.56 8.59
N PHE A 31 5.67 0.12 9.11
CA PHE A 31 5.10 0.60 10.36
C PHE A 31 4.34 -0.53 11.05
N SER A 32 4.18 -0.40 12.37
CA SER A 32 3.30 -1.29 13.14
C SER A 32 1.96 -0.60 13.34
N MET A 33 0.88 -1.36 13.20
CA MET A 33 -0.46 -0.84 13.47
C MET A 33 -0.60 -0.44 14.95
N PRO A 34 -1.02 0.80 15.26
CA PRO A 34 -1.22 1.20 16.64
C PRO A 34 -2.34 0.39 17.32
N SER A 35 -2.30 0.33 18.65
CA SER A 35 -3.31 -0.41 19.41
C SER A 35 -4.72 0.14 19.15
N GLY A 36 -5.69 -0.77 19.00
CA GLY A 36 -7.09 -0.41 18.75
C GLY A 36 -7.41 -0.01 17.31
N VAL A 37 -6.44 -0.03 16.38
CA VAL A 37 -6.66 0.34 14.97
C VAL A 37 -6.53 -0.89 14.06
N GLY A 38 -7.54 -1.10 13.21
CA GLY A 38 -7.46 -2.02 12.08
C GLY A 38 -7.52 -1.27 10.75
N VAL A 39 -6.79 -1.74 9.74
CA VAL A 39 -6.74 -1.11 8.40
C VAL A 39 -6.96 -2.16 7.32
N GLN A 40 -7.85 -1.84 6.40
CA GLN A 40 -8.11 -2.60 5.19
C GLN A 40 -7.44 -1.92 4.01
N PHE A 41 -6.48 -2.60 3.38
CA PHE A 41 -5.84 -2.18 2.14
C PHE A 41 -6.63 -2.76 0.97
N CYS A 42 -7.24 -1.87 0.19
CA CYS A 42 -8.23 -2.22 -0.82
C CYS A 42 -7.78 -1.90 -2.24
N GLY A 43 -6.57 -1.36 -2.42
CA GLY A 43 -6.09 -0.97 -3.74
C GLY A 43 -4.84 -0.10 -3.67
N TRP A 44 -4.51 0.50 -4.80
CA TRP A 44 -3.33 1.35 -4.96
C TRP A 44 -3.59 2.48 -5.95
N PHE A 45 -2.97 3.61 -5.68
CA PHE A 45 -2.72 4.68 -6.64
C PHE A 45 -1.26 4.60 -7.10
N CYS A 46 -1.01 4.77 -8.40
CA CYS A 46 0.33 4.83 -8.99
C CYS A 46 0.27 5.62 -10.30
N ASP A 47 0.96 6.76 -10.37
CA ASP A 47 0.97 7.62 -11.56
C ASP A 47 2.23 7.47 -12.46
N GLY A 48 3.19 6.64 -12.07
CA GLY A 48 4.38 6.33 -12.86
C GLY A 48 4.36 4.95 -13.53
N ASP A 49 5.03 4.84 -14.70
CA ASP A 49 5.24 3.56 -15.38
C ASP A 49 6.47 2.85 -14.82
N LEU A 50 6.24 1.79 -14.05
CA LEU A 50 7.30 0.97 -13.46
C LEU A 50 7.71 -0.22 -14.35
N GLY A 51 7.18 -0.33 -15.57
CA GLY A 51 7.54 -1.37 -16.53
C GLY A 51 6.78 -2.70 -16.33
N TYR A 52 6.99 -3.64 -17.25
CA TYR A 52 6.12 -4.82 -17.42
C TYR A 52 6.14 -5.80 -16.23
N ASN A 53 7.27 -5.92 -15.52
CA ASN A 53 7.46 -6.85 -14.41
C ASN A 53 7.33 -6.17 -13.03
N SER A 54 6.81 -4.94 -12.99
CA SER A 54 6.61 -4.19 -11.75
C SER A 54 5.40 -4.67 -10.95
N TYR A 55 5.47 -4.54 -9.63
CA TYR A 55 4.36 -4.84 -8.74
C TYR A 55 4.35 -3.96 -7.49
N LEU A 56 3.14 -3.83 -6.94
CA LEU A 56 2.83 -3.16 -5.68
C LEU A 56 2.36 -4.23 -4.70
N ARG A 57 2.87 -4.19 -3.47
CA ARG A 57 2.67 -5.26 -2.50
C ARG A 57 2.40 -4.73 -1.11
N VAL A 58 1.42 -5.34 -0.45
CA VAL A 58 1.20 -5.23 0.99
C VAL A 58 1.67 -6.52 1.66
N ILE A 59 2.62 -6.38 2.58
CA ILE A 59 3.14 -7.47 3.41
C ILE A 59 2.69 -7.20 4.85
N ILE A 60 2.12 -8.21 5.51
CA ILE A 60 1.67 -8.12 6.91
C ILE A 60 2.32 -9.25 7.68
N ASN A 61 3.09 -8.92 8.73
CA ASN A 61 3.88 -9.87 9.53
C ASN A 61 4.75 -10.80 8.68
N GLY A 62 5.39 -10.25 7.64
CA GLY A 62 6.23 -11.00 6.71
C GLY A 62 5.47 -11.84 5.67
N VAL A 63 4.14 -11.89 5.72
CA VAL A 63 3.32 -12.62 4.76
C VAL A 63 2.83 -11.68 3.66
N LYS A 64 3.03 -12.07 2.39
CA LYS A 64 2.45 -11.37 1.23
C LYS A 64 0.92 -11.51 1.27
N ARG A 65 0.21 -10.40 1.46
CA ARG A 65 -1.26 -10.38 1.56
C ARG A 65 -1.95 -9.85 0.32
N GLN A 66 -1.30 -8.94 -0.40
CA GLN A 66 -1.80 -8.36 -1.64
C GLN A 66 -0.63 -8.12 -2.57
N GLU A 67 -0.81 -8.44 -3.86
CA GLU A 67 0.18 -8.18 -4.90
C GLU A 67 -0.52 -7.94 -6.23
N ILE A 68 -0.26 -6.78 -6.82
CA ILE A 68 -0.76 -6.44 -8.14
C ILE A 68 0.34 -5.88 -9.01
N SER A 69 0.20 -6.01 -10.33
CA SER A 69 1.09 -5.33 -11.25
C SER A 69 0.93 -3.81 -11.11
N ALA A 70 2.04 -3.07 -11.00
CA ALA A 70 2.00 -1.62 -10.86
C ALA A 70 1.46 -0.92 -12.13
N ARG A 71 1.53 -1.62 -13.27
CA ARG A 71 1.00 -1.14 -14.54
C ARG A 71 -0.53 -1.05 -14.55
N VAL A 72 -1.21 -1.87 -13.72
CA VAL A 72 -2.68 -1.90 -13.66
C VAL A 72 -3.24 -0.56 -13.21
N PRO A 73 -2.90 0.01 -12.03
CA PRO A 73 -3.34 1.34 -11.65
C PRO A 73 -2.83 2.40 -12.63
N TYR A 74 -1.56 2.33 -13.05
CA TYR A 74 -0.98 3.29 -13.99
C TYR A 74 -1.78 3.41 -15.28
N GLN A 75 -2.27 2.32 -15.87
CA GLN A 75 -3.05 2.37 -17.11
C GLN A 75 -4.48 2.90 -16.94
N GLN A 76 -4.99 3.03 -15.70
CA GLN A 76 -6.31 3.59 -15.47
C GLN A 76 -6.32 5.11 -15.70
N ARG A 77 -7.44 5.65 -16.17
CA ARG A 77 -7.63 7.10 -16.35
C ARG A 77 -7.33 7.89 -15.07
N SER A 78 -7.73 7.35 -13.92
CA SER A 78 -7.55 7.97 -12.60
C SER A 78 -6.32 7.47 -11.86
N ARG A 79 -5.46 6.67 -12.51
CA ARG A 79 -4.20 6.14 -11.95
C ARG A 79 -4.35 5.29 -10.67
N PHE A 80 -5.55 4.76 -10.40
CA PHE A 80 -5.79 3.89 -9.26
C PHE A 80 -6.56 2.63 -9.65
N VAL A 81 -6.42 1.58 -8.85
CA VAL A 81 -7.22 0.37 -8.92
C VAL A 81 -7.66 -0.05 -7.53
N LEU A 82 -8.88 -0.58 -7.43
CA LEU A 82 -9.36 -1.28 -6.25
C LEU A 82 -9.26 -2.79 -6.50
N THR A 83 -8.70 -3.51 -5.56
CA THR A 83 -8.41 -4.95 -5.62
C THR A 83 -9.30 -5.67 -4.60
N LEU A 84 -10.59 -5.70 -4.88
CA LEU A 84 -11.60 -6.19 -3.94
C LEU A 84 -11.48 -7.70 -3.70
N GLU A 85 -10.89 -8.44 -4.64
CA GLU A 85 -10.56 -9.86 -4.51
C GLU A 85 -9.29 -10.14 -3.68
N GLN A 86 -8.47 -9.12 -3.40
CA GLN A 86 -7.23 -9.24 -2.63
C GLN A 86 -7.15 -8.20 -1.51
N ILE A 87 -8.22 -8.02 -0.74
CA ILE A 87 -8.20 -7.10 0.40
C ILE A 87 -7.21 -7.62 1.45
N ALA A 88 -6.19 -6.82 1.78
CA ALA A 88 -5.27 -7.13 2.87
C ALA A 88 -5.73 -6.44 4.14
N TYR A 89 -5.87 -7.20 5.22
CA TYR A 89 -6.34 -6.68 6.51
C TYR A 89 -5.23 -6.74 7.56
N ALA A 90 -4.88 -5.58 8.10
CA ALA A 90 -3.95 -5.44 9.23
C ALA A 90 -4.73 -5.12 10.50
N ARG A 91 -4.40 -5.81 11.59
CA ARG A 91 -4.96 -5.62 12.93
C ARG A 91 -3.96 -4.91 13.82
N GLU A 92 -4.40 -4.55 15.03
CA GLU A 92 -3.52 -3.94 16.01
C GLU A 92 -2.21 -4.74 16.21
N ASN A 93 -1.09 -4.03 16.30
CA ASN A 93 0.27 -4.56 16.42
C ASN A 93 0.80 -5.34 15.20
N ASP A 94 0.01 -5.54 14.15
CA ASP A 94 0.54 -6.12 12.92
C ASP A 94 1.59 -5.20 12.31
N LYS A 95 2.72 -5.77 11.92
CA LYS A 95 3.76 -5.07 11.16
C LYS A 95 3.38 -5.06 9.69
N VAL A 96 3.12 -3.88 9.15
CA VAL A 96 2.79 -3.64 7.75
C VAL A 96 4.02 -3.13 7.02
N THR A 97 4.29 -3.71 5.85
CA THR A 97 5.32 -3.23 4.93
C THR A 97 4.70 -3.03 3.56
N LEU A 98 4.81 -1.80 3.06
CA LEU A 98 4.40 -1.39 1.72
C LEU A 98 5.63 -1.44 0.82
N LEU A 99 5.52 -2.18 -0.28
CA LEU A 99 6.64 -2.49 -1.13
C LEU A 99 6.30 -2.23 -2.59
N VAL A 100 7.25 -1.64 -3.32
CA VAL A 100 7.19 -1.44 -4.77
C VAL A 100 8.41 -2.04 -5.43
N PHE A 101 8.21 -2.61 -6.61
CA PHE A 101 9.30 -3.07 -7.47
C PHE A 101 9.27 -2.32 -8.79
N ASN A 102 10.40 -1.67 -9.12
CA ASN A 102 10.60 -1.01 -10.40
C ASN A 102 11.27 -2.00 -11.38
N GLY A 103 10.52 -2.41 -12.40
CA GLY A 103 10.99 -3.31 -13.45
C GLY A 103 11.62 -2.61 -14.65
N THR A 104 11.78 -1.28 -14.61
CA THR A 104 12.52 -0.52 -15.64
C THR A 104 14.03 -0.56 -15.39
N ALA A 105 14.80 -0.05 -16.36
CA ALA A 105 16.26 0.06 -16.28
C ALA A 105 16.74 1.41 -15.72
N ALA A 106 15.84 2.31 -15.32
CA ALA A 106 16.15 3.63 -14.80
C ALA A 106 15.32 3.96 -13.55
N PRO A 107 15.76 4.89 -12.69
CA PRO A 107 14.90 5.42 -11.64
C PRO A 107 13.63 6.03 -12.25
N VAL A 108 12.50 5.82 -11.60
CA VAL A 108 11.22 6.43 -11.99
C VAL A 108 10.73 7.30 -10.84
N GLU A 109 10.54 8.59 -11.12
CA GLU A 109 9.89 9.55 -10.22
C GLU A 109 8.38 9.39 -10.33
N LEU A 110 7.72 9.06 -9.23
CA LEU A 110 6.28 8.82 -9.23
C LEU A 110 5.67 8.98 -7.84
N CYS A 111 4.36 9.22 -7.82
CA CYS A 111 3.52 9.18 -6.64
C CYS A 111 2.85 7.82 -6.49
N ILE A 112 3.06 7.18 -5.33
CA ILE A 112 2.46 5.88 -5.01
C ILE A 112 2.01 5.81 -3.56
N PHE A 113 0.77 5.38 -3.36
CA PHE A 113 0.23 5.12 -2.04
C PHE A 113 -0.85 4.03 -2.11
N PRO A 114 -1.01 3.23 -1.05
CA PRO A 114 -2.11 2.28 -0.99
C PRO A 114 -3.42 3.03 -0.73
N ILE A 115 -4.50 2.54 -1.34
CA ILE A 115 -5.85 2.95 -0.98
C ILE A 115 -6.29 2.06 0.17
N ALA A 116 -6.43 2.66 1.34
CA ALA A 116 -6.75 1.94 2.56
C ALA A 116 -7.83 2.66 3.37
N PHE A 117 -8.55 1.89 4.18
CA PHE A 117 -9.64 2.37 5.03
C PHE A 117 -9.46 1.88 6.46
N VAL A 118 -9.71 2.77 7.42
CA VAL A 118 -9.75 2.42 8.84
C VAL A 118 -11.00 1.58 9.11
N ALA A 119 -10.77 0.36 9.58
CA ALA A 119 -11.77 -0.59 9.99
C ALA A 119 -12.04 -0.49 11.50
N GLY A 120 -12.41 0.71 11.99
CA GLY A 120 -13.02 0.96 13.31
C GLY A 120 -12.14 0.74 14.57
N PRO A 121 -12.67 1.04 15.79
CA PRO A 121 -12.04 0.72 17.06
C PRO A 121 -12.56 -0.60 17.68
N ARG A 122 -11.61 -1.43 18.14
CA ARG A 122 -11.61 -2.57 19.10
C ARG A 122 -12.85 -3.48 19.37
N LYS A 123 -14.09 -2.98 19.47
CA LYS A 123 -15.25 -3.80 19.92
C LYS A 123 -15.99 -4.54 18.79
N THR A 124 -15.88 -4.08 17.55
CA THR A 124 -16.63 -4.63 16.41
C THR A 124 -15.82 -5.65 15.58
N LEU A 125 -14.54 -5.84 15.92
CA LEU A 125 -13.62 -6.75 15.24
C LEU A 125 -13.41 -8.07 16.00
N LEU A 126 -13.97 -8.18 17.20
CA LEU A 126 -14.23 -9.45 17.87
C LEU A 126 -15.52 -9.99 17.26
N ILE A 127 -15.40 -10.73 16.16
CA ILE A 127 -16.39 -11.74 15.83
C ILE A 127 -16.09 -12.88 16.83
N GLU A 128 -16.94 -13.03 17.84
CA GLU A 128 -17.05 -14.26 18.64
C GLU A 128 -17.60 -15.40 17.78
#